data_AF-A0A7J9KDZ8-F1
#
_entry.id   AF-A0A7J9KDZ8-F1
#
_cell.length_a   1.000
_cell.length_b   1.000
_cell.length_c   1.000
_cell.angle_alpha   90.00
_cell.angle_beta   90.00
_cell.angle_gamma   90.00
#
_symmetry.space_group_name_H-M   'P 1'
#
loop_
_entity.id
_entity.type
_entity.pdbx_description
1 polymer ?
#
loop_
_entity_poly.entity_id
_entity_poly.type
_entity_poly.pdbx_seq_one_letter_code
_entity_poly.pdbx_strand_id
1 'polypeptide(L)'
;MSAKRADLGMRILRQYAYEGRSGAWGTRFSDKTYRYFSSNPAFALQQPRKASYNEDENGEMEWEKLGFGPVSTDFMYSMKCCEDGNFVQGNLTHYGNIEFSPFAALLNYGQGIIEGLKVNRKEDGRLLLFRPDQHALRMKMGAQRMCMPSPSIHHFIHAVKQTALANIR
;
A
#
# COMPACT_ATOMS: atom_id res chain seq x y z
N MET A 1 28.23 4.23 20.81
CA MET A 1 27.16 3.22 20.94
C MET A 1 26.06 3.59 19.95
N SER A 2 25.99 2.86 18.83
CA SER A 2 25.16 3.22 17.67
C SER A 2 23.78 2.56 17.80
N ALA A 3 22.72 3.37 17.89
CA ALA A 3 21.34 2.88 17.84
C ALA A 3 21.03 2.39 16.42
N LYS A 4 20.75 1.09 16.27
CA LYS A 4 20.47 0.44 14.99
C LYS A 4 19.03 0.73 14.54
N ARG A 5 18.88 1.12 13.26
CA ARG A 5 17.78 1.95 12.74
C ARG A 5 17.06 1.22 11.60
N ALA A 6 15.73 1.09 11.67
CA ALA A 6 14.90 0.63 10.55
C ALA A 6 13.71 1.61 10.34
N ASP A 7 13.45 1.98 9.09
CA ASP A 7 12.31 2.80 8.66
C ASP A 7 11.16 1.88 8.23
N LEU A 8 9.97 2.06 8.81
CA LEU A 8 8.76 1.35 8.43
C LEU A 8 7.76 2.36 7.85
N GLY A 9 7.65 2.37 6.52
CA GLY A 9 6.69 3.20 5.80
C GLY A 9 5.32 2.52 5.76
N MET A 10 4.32 3.13 6.39
CA MET A 10 2.93 2.68 6.30
C MET A 10 2.19 3.49 5.24
N ARG A 11 1.53 2.80 4.30
CA ARG A 11 0.77 3.42 3.20
C ARG A 11 -0.71 3.02 3.32
N ILE A 12 -1.59 4.00 3.43
CA ILE A 12 -3.04 3.80 3.46
C ILE A 12 -3.61 4.40 2.19
N LEU A 13 -4.27 3.57 1.36
CA LEU A 13 -4.75 3.98 0.05
C LEU A 13 -6.21 3.55 -0.12
N ARG A 14 -7.05 4.51 -0.52
CA ARG A 14 -8.46 4.31 -0.88
C ARG A 14 -8.57 4.30 -2.40
N GLN A 15 -9.29 3.32 -2.94
CA GLN A 15 -9.70 3.28 -4.34
C GLN A 15 -11.16 3.74 -4.41
N TYR A 16 -11.45 4.76 -5.21
CA TYR A 16 -12.82 5.08 -5.61
C TYR A 16 -13.10 4.38 -6.94
N ALA A 17 -14.16 3.58 -7.01
CA ALA A 17 -14.82 3.24 -8.25
C ALA A 17 -15.94 4.26 -8.45
N TYR A 18 -15.91 5.01 -9.56
CA TYR A 18 -17.05 5.83 -9.96
C TYR A 18 -18.06 4.91 -10.66
N GLU A 19 -19.08 4.44 -9.92
CA GLU A 19 -20.29 3.91 -10.54
C GLU A 19 -21.22 5.08 -10.87
N GLY A 20 -21.21 5.50 -12.13
CA GLY A 20 -22.16 6.45 -12.66
C GLY A 20 -23.57 5.86 -12.62
N ARG A 21 -24.40 6.31 -11.68
CA ARG A 21 -25.85 6.13 -11.75
C ARG A 21 -26.38 6.89 -12.96
N SER A 22 -26.62 6.20 -14.06
CA SER A 22 -27.28 6.73 -15.25
C SER A 22 -28.80 6.78 -15.03
N GLY A 23 -29.31 8.00 -14.92
CA GLY A 23 -30.73 8.30 -15.16
C GLY A 23 -31.06 8.10 -16.63
N ALA A 24 -32.21 7.48 -16.87
CA ALA A 24 -32.71 7.06 -18.17
C ALA A 24 -32.92 8.21 -19.17
N TRP A 25 -32.45 8.01 -20.40
CA TRP A 25 -33.09 8.47 -21.64
C TRP A 25 -32.86 7.41 -22.72
N GLY A 26 -33.96 6.84 -23.26
CA GLY A 26 -33.94 5.99 -24.45
C GLY A 26 -33.52 6.81 -25.68
N THR A 27 -32.95 6.22 -26.74
CA THR A 27 -33.71 5.52 -27.80
C THR A 27 -32.85 4.53 -28.58
N ARG A 28 -33.51 3.46 -29.09
CA ARG A 28 -33.00 2.47 -30.06
C ARG A 28 -32.46 3.11 -31.34
N PHE A 29 -31.38 2.58 -31.89
CA PHE A 29 -31.19 2.39 -33.34
C PHE A 29 -30.28 1.19 -33.61
N SER A 30 -30.55 0.48 -34.70
CA SER A 30 -30.12 -0.90 -35.00
C SER A 30 -28.80 -1.00 -35.77
N ASP A 31 -28.09 -2.10 -35.52
CA ASP A 31 -27.39 -3.01 -36.45
C ASP A 31 -26.50 -2.52 -37.62
N LYS A 32 -25.43 -3.31 -37.80
CA LYS A 32 -24.44 -3.39 -38.92
C LYS A 32 -23.23 -2.45 -38.76
N THR A 33 -21.96 -2.87 -38.85
CA THR A 33 -21.31 -3.98 -39.57
C THR A 33 -19.94 -4.29 -38.93
N TYR A 34 -19.59 -5.57 -38.89
CA TYR A 34 -18.22 -6.05 -38.68
C TYR A 34 -17.32 -5.67 -39.86
N ARG A 35 -16.11 -5.16 -39.58
CA ARG A 35 -14.96 -5.27 -40.51
C ARG A 35 -13.68 -5.58 -39.74
N TYR A 36 -13.08 -6.68 -40.17
CA TYR A 36 -11.76 -7.18 -39.83
C TYR A 36 -10.68 -6.12 -40.12
N PHE A 37 -9.78 -5.92 -39.17
CA PHE A 37 -8.40 -5.54 -39.46
C PHE A 37 -7.51 -6.67 -38.95
N SER A 38 -7.01 -7.49 -39.88
CA SER A 38 -5.91 -8.41 -39.62
C SER A 38 -4.61 -7.77 -40.10
N SER A 39 -3.66 -7.64 -39.19
CA SER A 39 -2.24 -7.83 -39.49
C SER A 39 -1.51 -8.11 -38.18
N ASN A 40 -1.35 -9.40 -37.88
CA ASN A 40 -0.45 -9.86 -36.85
C ASN A 40 0.96 -9.90 -37.46
N PRO A 41 1.99 -9.44 -36.74
CA PRO A 41 3.13 -10.31 -36.56
C PRO A 41 3.41 -10.49 -35.07
N ALA A 42 3.18 -11.73 -34.61
CA ALA A 42 3.81 -12.36 -33.45
C ALA A 42 4.14 -11.45 -32.26
N PHE A 43 3.13 -11.11 -31.46
CA PHE A 43 3.38 -10.82 -30.05
C PHE A 43 3.59 -12.16 -29.35
N ALA A 44 4.84 -12.53 -29.07
CA ALA A 44 5.07 -13.58 -28.09
C ALA A 44 4.34 -13.16 -26.81
N LEU A 45 3.33 -13.92 -26.40
CA LEU A 45 2.71 -13.79 -25.09
C LEU A 45 3.79 -14.13 -24.08
N GLN A 46 4.58 -13.14 -23.68
CA GLN A 46 5.43 -13.27 -22.52
C GLN A 46 4.45 -13.39 -21.36
N GLN A 47 4.33 -14.61 -20.83
CA GLN A 47 3.63 -14.85 -19.58
C GLN A 47 4.10 -13.76 -18.60
N PRO A 48 3.19 -13.12 -17.84
CA PRO A 48 3.62 -12.19 -16.81
C PRO A 48 4.67 -12.92 -16.00
N ARG A 49 5.90 -12.38 -16.03
CA ARG A 49 7.05 -12.98 -15.35
C ARG A 49 6.55 -13.23 -13.94
N LYS A 50 6.44 -14.51 -13.52
CA LYS A 50 6.12 -14.84 -12.13
C LYS A 50 7.01 -13.91 -11.31
N ALA A 51 6.41 -13.09 -10.44
CA ALA A 51 7.20 -12.34 -9.48
C ALA A 51 8.07 -13.40 -8.80
N SER A 52 9.36 -13.38 -9.12
CA SER A 52 10.31 -14.32 -8.57
C SER A 52 10.42 -13.88 -7.11
N TYR A 53 9.62 -14.51 -6.26
CA TYR A 53 10.00 -14.68 -4.88
C TYR A 53 11.31 -15.45 -4.95
N ASN A 54 12.43 -14.74 -4.77
CA ASN A 54 13.66 -15.41 -4.43
C ASN A 54 13.38 -16.11 -3.11
N GLU A 55 13.40 -17.44 -3.09
CA GLU A 55 13.33 -18.25 -1.86
C GLU A 55 14.63 -18.11 -1.01
N ASP A 56 15.48 -17.14 -1.34
CA ASP A 56 16.84 -16.93 -0.84
C ASP A 56 16.96 -15.67 0.05
N GLU A 57 16.11 -15.42 1.04
CA GLU A 57 16.31 -14.24 1.91
C GLU A 57 16.04 -14.48 3.41
N ASN A 58 16.35 -15.67 3.93
CA ASN A 58 16.69 -15.79 5.36
C ASN A 58 18.19 -15.50 5.58
N GLY A 59 18.73 -14.54 4.83
CA GLY A 59 20.12 -14.10 4.89
C GLY A 59 20.31 -13.12 6.04
N GLU A 60 21.36 -13.32 6.84
CA GLU A 60 21.73 -12.38 7.89
C GLU A 60 21.87 -10.95 7.33
N MET A 61 21.14 -10.00 7.91
CA MET A 61 21.22 -8.60 7.48
C MET A 61 22.57 -8.01 7.83
N GLU A 62 23.33 -7.57 6.82
CA GLU A 62 24.59 -6.84 7.02
C GLU A 62 24.33 -5.39 7.48
N TRP A 63 24.17 -5.19 8.78
CA TRP A 63 23.79 -3.91 9.39
C TRP A 63 24.69 -2.72 9.02
N GLU A 64 25.98 -2.95 8.77
CA GLU A 64 26.96 -1.89 8.43
C GLU A 64 26.81 -1.40 6.99
N LYS A 65 26.20 -2.20 6.09
CA LYS A 65 25.96 -1.82 4.69
C LYS A 65 24.59 -1.18 4.48
N LEU A 66 23.73 -1.15 5.51
CA LEU A 66 22.39 -0.57 5.40
C LEU A 66 22.47 0.95 5.22
N GLY A 67 22.01 1.41 4.05
CA GLY A 67 21.80 2.82 3.74
C GLY A 67 20.35 3.26 3.95
N PHE A 68 19.99 4.39 3.34
CA PHE A 68 18.62 4.89 3.29
C PHE A 68 17.83 4.39 2.06
N GLY A 69 18.22 3.22 1.52
CA GLY A 69 17.55 2.60 0.38
C GLY A 69 16.42 1.68 0.83
N PRO A 70 15.43 1.41 -0.05
CA PRO A 70 14.44 0.37 0.22
C PRO A 70 15.12 -1.00 0.28
N VAL A 71 14.81 -1.75 1.33
CA VAL A 71 15.16 -3.17 1.48
C VAL A 71 13.86 -3.94 1.63
N SER A 72 13.76 -5.08 0.96
CA SER A 72 12.58 -5.94 1.03
C SER A 72 12.36 -6.44 2.46
N THR A 73 11.10 -6.41 2.88
CA THR A 73 10.64 -6.94 4.17
C THR A 73 9.73 -8.14 3.91
N ASP A 74 9.51 -9.00 4.91
CA ASP A 74 8.77 -10.24 4.74
C ASP A 74 7.25 -10.01 4.68
N PHE A 75 6.77 -9.05 5.49
CA PHE A 75 5.36 -8.78 5.68
C PHE A 75 5.02 -7.29 5.58
N MET A 76 3.82 -7.00 5.07
CA MET A 76 3.19 -5.69 5.10
C MET A 76 1.80 -5.78 5.73
N TYR A 77 1.33 -4.68 6.31
CA TYR A 77 -0.04 -4.58 6.84
C TYR A 77 -0.94 -3.81 5.87
N SER A 78 -2.11 -4.36 5.57
CA SER A 78 -3.09 -3.75 4.67
C SER A 78 -4.44 -3.61 5.35
N MET A 79 -5.11 -2.47 5.11
CA MET A 79 -6.40 -2.14 5.68
C MET A 79 -7.26 -1.42 4.66
N LYS A 80 -8.54 -1.78 4.58
CA LYS A 80 -9.48 -1.20 3.62
C LYS A 80 -10.39 -0.19 4.31
N CYS A 81 -10.74 0.85 3.56
CA CYS A 81 -11.77 1.80 3.94
C CYS A 81 -13.06 1.47 3.19
N CYS A 82 -14.16 1.32 3.93
CA CYS A 82 -15.50 1.12 3.42
C CYS A 82 -16.06 2.42 2.80
N GLU A 83 -17.16 2.29 2.07
CA GLU A 83 -17.78 3.44 1.37
C GLU A 83 -18.25 4.55 2.32
N ASP A 84 -18.68 4.15 3.52
CA ASP A 84 -19.08 4.99 4.64
C ASP A 84 -17.91 5.75 5.29
N GLY A 85 -16.67 5.53 4.83
CA GLY A 85 -15.46 6.15 5.38
C GLY A 85 -14.88 5.44 6.59
N ASN A 86 -15.48 4.33 7.04
CA ASN A 86 -14.97 3.54 8.15
C ASN A 86 -13.84 2.62 7.68
N PHE A 87 -12.90 2.35 8.58
CA PHE A 87 -11.82 1.39 8.32
C PHE A 87 -12.14 0.07 9.01
N VAL A 88 -12.10 -1.02 8.24
CA VAL A 88 -12.22 -2.38 8.80
C VAL A 88 -10.90 -2.82 9.40
N GLN A 89 -10.93 -3.83 10.27
CA GLN A 89 -9.69 -4.44 10.78
C GLN A 89 -8.84 -4.93 9.60
N GLY A 90 -7.58 -4.50 9.58
CA GLY A 90 -6.61 -4.90 8.55
C GLY A 90 -5.92 -6.22 8.88
N ASN A 91 -5.13 -6.71 7.93
CA ASN A 91 -4.42 -7.98 8.02
C ASN A 91 -2.95 -7.84 7.62
N LEU A 92 -2.10 -8.70 8.18
CA LEU A 92 -0.74 -8.90 7.70
C LEU A 92 -0.76 -9.83 6.49
N THR A 93 0.01 -9.47 5.46
CA THR A 93 0.21 -10.27 4.26
C THR A 93 1.69 -10.26 3.91
N HIS A 94 2.16 -11.23 3.14
CA HIS A 94 3.52 -11.16 2.59
C HIS A 94 3.71 -9.88 1.79
N TYR A 95 4.91 -9.32 1.87
CA TYR A 95 5.28 -8.17 1.05
C TYR A 95 5.13 -8.53 -0.43
N GLY A 96 4.52 -7.62 -1.19
CA GLY A 96 4.22 -7.83 -2.59
C GLY A 96 3.65 -6.59 -3.25
N ASN A 97 3.40 -6.69 -4.55
CA ASN A 97 2.85 -5.59 -5.33
C ASN A 97 1.43 -5.25 -4.85
N ILE A 98 1.11 -3.96 -4.86
CA ILE A 98 -0.24 -3.47 -4.60
C ILE A 98 -0.89 -3.15 -5.96
N GLU A 99 -2.04 -3.75 -6.21
CA GLU A 99 -2.80 -3.54 -7.44
C GLU A 99 -3.68 -2.28 -7.32
N PHE A 100 -3.71 -1.48 -8.38
CA PHE A 100 -4.56 -0.29 -8.49
C PHE A 100 -5.33 -0.32 -9.81
N SER A 101 -6.56 0.21 -9.78
CA SER A 101 -7.22 0.59 -11.02
C SER A 101 -6.42 1.71 -11.71
N PRO A 102 -6.30 1.69 -13.05
CA PRO A 102 -5.73 2.80 -13.81
C PRO A 102 -6.42 4.15 -13.53
N PHE A 103 -7.69 4.12 -13.11
CA PHE A 103 -8.47 5.32 -12.76
C PHE A 103 -8.34 5.74 -11.28
N ALA A 104 -7.45 5.12 -10.50
CA ALA A 104 -7.29 5.46 -9.09
C ALA A 104 -6.90 6.94 -8.92
N ALA A 105 -7.56 7.62 -7.97
CA ALA A 105 -7.31 9.04 -7.67
C ALA A 105 -5.86 9.30 -7.21
N LEU A 106 -5.22 8.30 -6.61
CA LEU A 106 -3.79 8.34 -6.30
C LEU A 106 -2.93 8.58 -7.55
N LEU A 107 -3.20 7.85 -8.64
CA LEU A 107 -2.38 7.89 -9.85
C LEU A 107 -2.66 9.12 -10.71
N ASN A 108 -3.93 9.55 -10.78
CA ASN A 108 -4.36 10.61 -11.69
C ASN A 108 -4.34 12.00 -11.05
N TYR A 109 -4.53 12.08 -9.72
CA TYR A 109 -4.70 13.34 -9.01
C TYR A 109 -3.81 13.45 -7.76
N GLY A 110 -2.92 12.48 -7.52
CA GLY A 110 -2.03 12.48 -6.35
C GLY A 110 -2.76 12.41 -5.02
N GLN A 111 -3.99 11.87 -4.99
CA GLN A 111 -4.78 11.80 -3.75
C GLN A 111 -4.28 10.67 -2.84
N GLY A 112 -3.19 10.94 -2.12
CA GLY A 112 -2.55 10.00 -1.20
C GLY A 112 -1.68 10.69 -0.16
N ILE A 113 -1.43 10.00 0.95
CA ILE A 113 -0.64 10.49 2.09
C ILE A 113 0.30 9.39 2.53
N ILE A 114 1.52 9.79 2.90
CA ILE A 114 2.52 8.90 3.48
C ILE A 114 2.91 9.39 4.87
N GLU A 115 3.27 8.45 5.73
CA GLU A 115 3.90 8.73 7.02
C GLU A 115 5.21 7.96 7.12
N GLY A 116 6.14 8.50 7.91
CA GLY A 116 7.46 7.90 8.14
C GLY A 116 7.76 7.90 9.64
N LEU A 117 8.02 6.72 10.18
CA LEU A 117 8.43 6.53 11.57
C LEU A 117 9.40 5.35 11.67
N LYS A 118 10.18 5.34 12.75
CA LYS A 118 11.22 4.35 12.98
C LYS A 118 10.92 3.47 14.16
N VAL A 119 11.31 2.22 14.04
CA VAL A 119 11.38 1.26 15.15
C VAL A 119 12.84 1.13 15.54
N ASN A 120 13.13 1.33 16.82
CA ASN A 120 14.47 1.15 17.36
C ASN A 120 14.51 -0.07 18.25
N ARG A 121 15.57 -0.88 18.14
CA ARG A 121 15.80 -2.03 19.00
C ARG A 121 16.67 -1.61 20.20
N LYS A 122 16.21 -1.93 21.41
CA LYS A 122 17.02 -1.79 22.63
C LYS A 122 18.03 -2.94 22.77
N GLU A 123 19.01 -2.75 23.64
CA GLU A 123 19.99 -3.79 24.00
C GLU A 123 19.31 -5.04 24.59
N ASP A 124 18.18 -4.87 25.29
CA ASP A 124 17.35 -5.96 25.83
C ASP A 124 16.45 -6.64 24.79
N GLY A 125 16.58 -6.28 23.50
CA GLY A 125 15.80 -6.83 22.40
C GLY A 125 14.39 -6.23 22.23
N ARG A 126 13.93 -5.35 23.15
CA ARG A 126 12.62 -4.72 23.00
C ARG A 126 12.60 -3.72 21.84
N LEU A 127 11.45 -3.64 21.17
CA LEU A 127 11.19 -2.64 20.14
C LEU A 127 10.60 -1.37 20.74
N LEU A 128 11.10 -0.22 20.31
CA LEU A 128 10.59 1.10 20.69
C LEU A 128 10.04 1.86 19.49
N LEU A 129 8.86 2.42 19.67
CA LEU A 129 8.24 3.37 18.78
C LEU A 129 8.28 4.76 19.43
N PHE A 130 8.78 5.76 18.69
CA PHE A 130 8.80 7.13 19.19
C PHE A 130 7.53 7.88 18.77
N ARG A 131 6.69 8.25 19.75
CA ARG A 131 5.49 9.08 19.60
C ARG A 131 4.57 8.68 18.42
N PRO A 132 4.21 7.38 18.26
CA PRO A 132 3.43 6.92 17.10
C PRO A 132 2.02 7.55 17.02
N ASP A 133 1.49 8.01 18.14
CA ASP A 133 0.26 8.79 18.24
C ASP A 133 0.33 10.13 17.47
N GLN A 134 1.49 10.81 17.51
CA GLN A 134 1.68 12.08 16.81
C GLN A 134 1.76 11.89 15.29
N HIS A 135 2.36 10.78 14.84
CA HIS A 135 2.34 10.39 13.43
C HIS A 135 0.91 10.10 12.96
N ALA A 136 0.11 9.39 13.77
CA ALA A 136 -1.29 9.13 13.46
C ALA A 136 -2.12 10.42 13.38
N LEU A 137 -1.90 11.36 14.30
CA LEU A 137 -2.55 12.68 14.27
C LEU A 137 -2.18 13.47 13.01
N ARG A 138 -0.91 13.45 12.61
CA ARG A 138 -0.45 14.11 11.38
C ARG A 138 -1.07 13.49 10.13
N MET A 139 -1.16 12.16 10.07
CA MET A 139 -1.89 11.47 9.00
C MET A 139 -3.35 11.91 8.95
N LYS A 140 -4.03 11.99 10.09
CA LYS A 140 -5.44 12.44 10.16
C LYS A 140 -5.62 13.87 9.64
N MET A 141 -4.73 14.79 10.03
CA MET A 141 -4.74 16.16 9.51
C MET A 141 -4.49 16.21 7.99
N GLY A 142 -3.54 15.41 7.50
CA GLY A 142 -3.30 15.28 6.06
C GLY A 142 -4.53 14.75 5.32
N ALA A 143 -5.19 13.73 5.87
CA ALA A 143 -6.37 13.10 5.26
C ALA A 143 -7.51 14.10 5.14
N GLN A 144 -7.73 14.90 6.19
CA GLN A 144 -8.67 16.00 6.14
C GLN A 144 -8.32 17.01 5.04
N ARG A 145 -7.05 17.39 4.90
CA ARG A 145 -6.60 18.32 3.85
C ARG A 145 -6.82 17.77 2.44
N MET A 146 -6.65 16.46 2.26
CA MET A 146 -6.83 15.74 0.99
C MET A 146 -8.26 15.27 0.74
N CYS A 147 -9.22 15.64 1.59
CA CYS A 147 -10.61 15.18 1.54
C CYS A 147 -10.73 13.65 1.52
N MET A 148 -9.89 12.96 2.29
CA MET A 148 -9.84 11.50 2.43
C MET A 148 -10.33 11.07 3.82
N PRO A 149 -10.93 9.87 3.95
CA PRO A 149 -11.16 9.27 5.25
C PRO A 149 -9.81 8.91 5.90
N SER A 150 -9.75 9.03 7.23
CA SER A 150 -8.56 8.72 8.03
C SER A 150 -8.81 7.50 8.92
N PRO A 151 -7.84 6.59 9.08
CA PRO A 151 -7.92 5.61 10.16
C PRO A 151 -7.96 6.30 11.52
N SER A 152 -8.46 5.59 12.53
CA SER A 152 -8.34 6.03 13.91
C SER A 152 -6.87 5.97 14.37
N ILE A 153 -6.52 6.73 15.41
CA ILE A 153 -5.20 6.68 16.04
C ILE A 153 -4.87 5.24 16.48
N HIS A 154 -5.87 4.52 17.00
CA HIS A 154 -5.73 3.12 17.40
C HIS A 154 -5.40 2.22 16.20
N HIS A 155 -6.12 2.35 15.08
CA HIS A 155 -5.83 1.56 13.87
C HIS A 155 -4.40 1.80 13.36
N PHE A 156 -3.95 3.06 13.35
CA PHE A 156 -2.60 3.40 12.92
C PHE A 156 -1.55 2.74 13.82
N ILE A 157 -1.66 2.92 15.14
CA ILE A 157 -0.69 2.36 16.10
C ILE A 157 -0.70 0.82 16.06
N HIS A 158 -1.89 0.22 15.94
CA HIS A 158 -2.03 -1.22 15.83
C HIS A 158 -1.31 -1.76 14.58
N ALA A 159 -1.57 -1.18 13.42
CA ALA A 159 -0.94 -1.56 12.15
C ALA A 159 0.59 -1.47 12.19
N VAL A 160 1.12 -0.38 12.75
CA VAL A 160 2.57 -0.17 12.92
C VAL A 160 3.17 -1.24 13.82
N LYS A 161 2.54 -1.54 14.96
CA LYS A 161 3.01 -2.58 15.89
C LYS A 161 3.01 -3.96 15.24
N GLN A 162 1.93 -4.34 14.56
CA GLN A 162 1.83 -5.62 13.87
C GLN A 162 2.92 -5.76 12.80
N THR A 163 3.12 -4.73 11.98
CA THR A 163 4.15 -4.74 10.93
C THR A 163 5.56 -4.83 11.53
N ALA A 164 5.83 -4.10 12.62
CA ALA A 164 7.13 -4.13 13.28
C ALA A 164 7.44 -5.50 13.90
N LEU A 165 6.44 -6.13 14.53
CA LEU A 165 6.60 -7.46 15.15
C LEU A 165 6.75 -8.57 14.10
N ALA A 166 6.05 -8.47 12.96
CA ALA A 166 6.10 -9.46 11.90
C ALA A 166 7.44 -9.47 11.13
N ASN A 167 8.19 -8.36 11.17
CA ASN A 167 9.44 -8.18 10.44
C ASN A 167 10.67 -8.08 11.36
N ILE A 168 10.63 -8.75 12.52
CA ILE A 168 11.80 -8.85 13.40
C ILE A 168 12.81 -9.80 12.74
N ARG A 169 14.00 -9.27 12.45
CA ARG A 169 15.20 -10.01 12.02
C ARG A 169 16.32 -9.80 13.04
#